data_AF-A0A8B6XIS8-F1
#
_entry.id   AF-A0A8B6XIS8-F1
#
_cell.length_a   1.000
_cell.length_b   1.000
_cell.length_c   1.000
_cell.angle_alpha   90.00
_cell.angle_beta   90.00
_cell.angle_gamma   90.00
#
_symmetry.space_group_name_H-M   'P 1'
#
loop_
_entity.id
_entity.type
_entity.pdbx_description
1 polymer ?
#
loop_
_entity_poly.entity_id
_entity_poly.type
_entity_poly.pdbx_seq_one_letter_code
_entity_poly.pdbx_strand_id
1 'polypeptide(L)'
;MAHFIFTSCLFLSLFYSSTALSCIECSDVKCQPPEGCKAGIVKDPCNCCDVCAKDLDEDCGGPFDMLGLCGSHLKCVKEEIPGLDKFNAKGKCQPKCGPVCLIYCENGNELDENGCPTCICKTN
;
A
#
# COMPACT_ATOMS: atom_id res chain seq x y z
N MET A 1 35.33 1.30 -35.80
CA MET A 1 35.67 1.44 -34.37
C MET A 1 34.61 2.25 -33.60
N ALA A 2 34.24 3.47 -34.03
CA ALA A 2 33.18 4.26 -33.37
C ALA A 2 31.81 3.55 -33.28
N HIS A 3 31.42 2.79 -34.30
CA HIS A 3 30.13 2.06 -34.33
C HIS A 3 30.05 0.93 -33.30
N PHE A 4 31.18 0.26 -32.99
CA PHE A 4 31.27 -0.80 -31.98
C PHE A 4 31.26 -0.23 -30.55
N ILE A 5 31.86 0.95 -30.36
CA ILE A 5 31.82 1.67 -29.09
C ILE A 5 30.40 2.17 -28.81
N PHE A 6 29.73 2.71 -29.84
CA PHE A 6 28.37 3.22 -29.69
C PHE A 6 27.37 2.11 -29.35
N THR A 7 27.45 0.95 -30.00
CA THR A 7 26.59 -0.19 -29.67
C THR A 7 26.90 -0.75 -28.27
N SER A 8 28.17 -0.86 -27.89
CA SER A 8 28.56 -1.31 -26.54
C SER A 8 28.03 -0.38 -25.43
N CYS A 9 28.12 0.94 -25.62
CA CYS A 9 27.57 1.91 -24.66
C CYS A 9 26.03 1.81 -24.56
N LEU A 10 25.35 1.57 -25.69
CA LEU A 10 23.90 1.37 -25.74
C LEU A 10 23.45 0.09 -25.03
N PHE A 11 24.22 -1.00 -25.16
CA PHE A 11 23.93 -2.23 -24.43
C PHE A 11 24.23 -2.08 -22.93
N LEU A 12 25.33 -1.44 -22.53
CA LEU A 12 25.66 -1.20 -21.12
C LEU A 12 24.62 -0.34 -20.41
N SER A 13 24.08 0.69 -21.08
CA SER A 13 23.02 1.53 -20.50
C SER A 13 21.70 0.77 -20.36
N LEU A 14 21.33 -0.05 -21.35
CA LEU A 14 20.14 -0.91 -21.29
C LEU A 14 20.22 -1.95 -20.15
N PHE A 15 21.40 -2.53 -19.91
CA PHE A 15 21.63 -3.44 -18.79
C PHE A 15 21.59 -2.71 -17.44
N TYR A 16 22.19 -1.54 -17.32
CA TYR A 16 22.20 -0.77 -16.07
C TYR A 16 20.79 -0.34 -15.61
N SER A 17 19.86 -0.09 -16.52
CA SER A 17 18.49 0.28 -16.15
C SER A 17 17.70 -0.86 -15.49
N SER A 18 18.08 -2.12 -15.72
CA SER A 18 17.35 -3.28 -15.20
C SER A 18 17.50 -3.50 -13.68
N THR A 19 18.50 -2.88 -13.04
CA THR A 19 18.76 -3.00 -11.60
C THR A 19 18.07 -1.89 -10.78
N ALA A 20 17.37 -0.95 -11.41
CA ALA A 20 16.76 0.20 -10.72
C ALA A 20 15.50 -0.15 -9.91
N LEU A 21 14.95 -1.36 -10.08
CA LEU A 21 13.71 -1.82 -9.42
C LEU A 21 13.96 -2.90 -8.37
N SER A 22 15.23 -3.22 -8.08
CA SER A 22 15.62 -4.20 -7.06
C SER A 22 16.04 -3.52 -5.76
N CYS A 23 15.68 -4.14 -4.65
CA CYS A 23 16.08 -3.68 -3.32
C CYS A 23 17.53 -4.05 -3.00
N ILE A 24 18.19 -3.20 -2.23
CA ILE A 24 19.50 -3.48 -1.62
C ILE A 24 19.27 -4.44 -0.45
N GLU A 25 20.25 -5.30 -0.15
CA GLU A 25 20.19 -6.17 1.02
C GLU A 25 20.11 -5.34 2.32
N CYS A 26 19.25 -5.76 3.24
CA CYS A 26 19.03 -5.01 4.47
C CYS A 26 20.25 -4.83 5.37
N SER A 27 21.24 -5.72 5.28
CA SER A 27 22.52 -5.56 5.98
C SER A 27 23.26 -4.29 5.58
N ASP A 28 23.06 -3.81 4.36
CA ASP A 28 23.73 -2.65 3.79
C ASP A 28 22.89 -1.37 3.88
N VAL A 29 21.66 -1.46 4.37
CA VAL A 29 20.75 -0.33 4.53
C VAL A 29 20.81 0.20 5.96
N LYS A 30 21.05 1.50 6.10
CA LYS A 30 20.98 2.19 7.40
C LYS A 30 19.60 2.82 7.59
N CYS A 31 18.73 2.14 8.33
CA CYS A 31 17.40 2.63 8.66
C CYS A 31 17.45 3.68 9.78
N GLN A 32 16.59 4.69 9.67
CA GLN A 32 16.31 5.61 10.77
C GLN A 32 15.03 5.13 11.48
N PRO A 33 15.02 5.02 12.81
CA PRO A 33 13.80 4.69 13.55
C PRO A 33 12.73 5.76 13.30
N PRO A 34 11.50 5.38 12.95
CA PRO A 34 10.45 6.34 12.72
C PRO A 34 9.90 6.86 14.06
N GLU A 35 9.64 8.16 14.14
CA GLU A 35 9.12 8.81 15.35
C GLU A 35 7.69 9.30 15.16
N GLY A 36 6.87 9.21 16.22
CA GLY A 36 5.52 9.79 16.23
C GLY A 36 4.50 9.11 15.31
N CYS A 37 4.67 7.81 15.00
CA CYS A 37 3.75 7.10 14.12
C CYS A 37 2.37 6.91 14.75
N LYS A 38 1.36 7.57 14.18
CA LYS A 38 -0.03 7.54 14.67
C LYS A 38 -0.75 6.22 14.37
N ALA A 39 -0.56 5.70 13.16
CA ALA A 39 -1.21 4.47 12.68
C ALA A 39 -0.36 3.21 12.89
N GLY A 40 0.69 3.29 13.71
CA GLY A 40 1.66 2.22 13.93
C GLY A 40 2.78 2.20 12.88
N ILE A 41 3.54 1.11 12.89
CA ILE A 41 4.76 0.93 12.10
C ILE A 41 4.54 -0.21 11.10
N VAL A 42 5.00 0.00 9.87
CA VAL A 42 5.01 -0.97 8.77
C VAL A 42 6.40 -1.00 8.17
N LYS A 43 6.64 -1.93 7.24
CA LYS A 43 7.88 -1.96 6.47
C LYS A 43 7.80 -1.07 5.24
N ASP A 44 8.95 -0.57 4.81
CA ASP A 44 9.10 0.08 3.51
C ASP A 44 8.77 -0.89 2.34
N PRO A 45 8.64 -0.38 1.09
CA PRO A 45 8.43 -1.21 -0.09
C PRO A 45 9.46 -2.34 -0.31
N CYS A 46 10.66 -2.20 0.25
CA CYS A 46 11.72 -3.19 0.19
C CYS A 46 11.67 -4.21 1.34
N ASN A 47 10.66 -4.11 2.19
CA ASN A 47 10.47 -4.91 3.39
C ASN A 47 11.65 -4.83 4.38
N CYS A 48 12.32 -3.67 4.44
CA CYS A 48 13.57 -3.51 5.13
C CYS A 48 13.45 -2.61 6.37
N CYS A 49 13.30 -1.30 6.14
CA CYS A 49 13.20 -0.32 7.21
C CYS A 49 11.78 -0.25 7.77
N ASP A 50 11.71 0.00 9.07
CA ASP A 50 10.48 0.39 9.75
C ASP A 50 10.14 1.83 9.39
N VAL A 51 8.91 2.06 8.93
CA VAL A 51 8.39 3.38 8.54
C VAL A 51 7.01 3.58 9.15
N CYS A 52 6.58 4.84 9.29
CA CYS A 52 5.22 5.09 9.76
C CYS A 52 4.19 4.58 8.75
N ALA A 53 3.18 3.89 9.26
CA ALA A 53 2.05 3.47 8.47
C ALA A 53 1.17 4.66 8.08
N LYS A 54 0.47 4.54 6.95
CA LYS A 54 -0.55 5.48 6.51
C LYS A 54 -1.78 5.38 7.40
N ASP A 55 -2.26 6.53 7.85
CA ASP A 55 -3.41 6.67 8.74
C ASP A 55 -4.73 6.68 7.95
N LEU A 56 -5.86 6.71 8.66
CA LEU A 56 -7.20 6.74 8.08
C LEU A 56 -7.32 7.82 7.00
N ASP A 57 -7.93 7.47 5.87
CA ASP A 57 -8.17 8.30 4.68
C ASP A 57 -6.92 8.84 3.96
N GLU A 58 -5.72 8.53 4.44
CA GLU A 58 -4.49 8.83 3.72
C GLU A 58 -4.36 7.97 2.47
N ASP A 59 -3.65 8.51 1.48
CA ASP A 59 -3.38 7.81 0.24
C ASP A 59 -2.41 6.64 0.47
N CYS A 60 -2.68 5.50 -0.18
CA CYS A 60 -1.92 4.26 -0.06
C CYS A 60 -1.81 3.52 -1.40
N GLY A 61 -0.95 2.50 -1.45
CA GLY A 61 -0.77 1.65 -2.63
C GLY A 61 0.11 2.32 -3.70
N GLY A 62 -0.36 2.34 -4.95
CA GLY A 62 0.50 2.72 -6.08
C GLY A 62 1.45 1.59 -6.51
N PRO A 63 2.31 1.82 -7.52
CA PRO A 63 3.34 0.85 -7.90
C PRO A 63 4.26 0.51 -6.72
N PHE A 64 4.39 -0.77 -6.40
CA PHE A 64 5.21 -1.27 -5.29
C PHE A 64 4.86 -0.66 -3.93
N ASP A 65 3.61 -0.25 -3.72
CA ASP A 65 3.15 0.41 -2.48
C ASP A 65 3.97 1.68 -2.11
N MET A 66 4.52 2.38 -3.11
CA MET A 66 5.31 3.61 -2.93
C MET A 66 4.52 4.78 -2.31
N LEU A 67 3.18 4.75 -2.34
CA LEU A 67 2.35 5.72 -1.61
C LEU A 67 2.21 5.36 -0.12
N GLY A 68 2.66 4.18 0.28
CA GLY A 68 2.70 3.69 1.64
C GLY A 68 1.68 2.58 1.92
N LEU A 69 1.93 1.88 3.02
CA LEU A 69 1.07 0.84 3.57
C LEU A 69 0.26 1.39 4.73
N CYS A 70 -1.01 0.99 4.82
CA CYS A 70 -1.88 1.40 5.92
C CYS A 70 -1.50 0.71 7.24
N GLY A 71 -1.89 1.31 8.36
CA GLY A 71 -1.79 0.68 9.68
C GLY A 71 -2.48 -0.69 9.74
N SER A 72 -2.09 -1.54 10.69
CA SER A 72 -2.57 -2.93 10.79
C SER A 72 -4.09 -3.07 10.96
N HIS A 73 -4.74 -2.03 11.48
CA HIS A 73 -6.19 -1.93 11.67
C HIS A 73 -6.92 -1.34 10.44
N LEU A 74 -6.19 -1.02 9.38
CA LEU A 74 -6.69 -0.44 8.15
C LEU A 74 -6.38 -1.36 6.94
N LYS A 75 -7.07 -1.13 5.83
CA LYS A 75 -6.82 -1.76 4.53
C LYS A 75 -6.76 -0.69 3.45
N CYS A 76 -5.91 -0.89 2.45
CA CYS A 76 -5.85 0.01 1.30
C CYS A 76 -6.97 -0.31 0.31
N VAL A 77 -7.99 0.55 0.24
CA VAL A 77 -9.12 0.40 -0.68
C VAL A 77 -8.84 1.20 -1.94
N LYS A 78 -8.74 0.50 -3.08
CA LYS A 78 -8.46 1.08 -4.40
C LYS A 78 -9.77 1.26 -5.17
N GLU A 79 -9.88 2.34 -5.93
CA GLU A 79 -11.09 2.63 -6.71
C GLU A 79 -11.35 1.55 -7.78
N GLU A 80 -12.62 1.21 -7.98
CA GLU A 80 -13.02 0.25 -9.00
C GLU A 80 -13.26 0.97 -10.33
N ILE A 81 -12.22 1.04 -11.16
CA ILE A 81 -12.35 1.54 -12.54
C ILE A 81 -12.49 0.33 -13.48
N PRO A 82 -13.58 0.21 -14.24
CA PRO A 82 -13.76 -0.89 -15.19
C PRO A 82 -12.60 -0.97 -16.19
N GLY A 83 -11.95 -2.13 -16.27
CA GLY A 83 -10.85 -2.39 -17.20
C GLY A 83 -9.45 -1.93 -16.74
N LEU A 84 -9.29 -1.46 -15.49
CA LEU A 84 -7.99 -1.06 -14.95
C LEU A 84 -7.38 -2.12 -14.03
N ASP A 85 -6.11 -2.45 -14.27
CA ASP A 85 -5.30 -3.26 -13.36
C ASP A 85 -5.13 -2.56 -12.00
N LYS A 86 -5.82 -3.06 -10.98
CA LYS A 86 -5.83 -2.51 -9.61
C LYS A 86 -4.51 -2.71 -8.87
N PHE A 87 -3.55 -3.47 -9.41
CA PHE A 87 -2.31 -3.79 -8.70
C PHE A 87 -1.53 -2.51 -8.35
N ASN A 88 -1.36 -1.61 -9.31
CA ASN A 88 -0.63 -0.35 -9.15
C ASN A 88 -1.53 0.86 -8.85
N ALA A 89 -2.83 0.64 -8.62
CA ALA A 89 -3.75 1.74 -8.38
C ALA A 89 -3.51 2.38 -7.01
N LYS A 90 -3.69 3.70 -6.97
CA LYS A 90 -3.80 4.47 -5.73
C LYS A 90 -5.09 4.09 -5.01
N GLY A 91 -5.05 4.05 -3.68
CA GLY A 91 -6.20 3.86 -2.82
C GLY A 91 -6.18 4.80 -1.63
N LYS A 92 -7.12 4.58 -0.71
CA LYS A 92 -7.15 5.21 0.60
C LYS A 92 -7.23 4.17 1.71
N CYS A 93 -6.60 4.49 2.84
CA CYS A 93 -6.70 3.64 4.02
C CYS A 93 -8.09 3.73 4.62
N GLN A 94 -8.74 2.58 4.74
CA GLN A 94 -10.08 2.44 5.30
C GLN A 94 -10.07 1.42 6.44
N PRO A 95 -11.04 1.48 7.36
CA PRO A 95 -11.16 0.52 8.45
C PRO A 95 -11.17 -0.93 7.96
N LYS A 96 -10.34 -1.78 8.58
CA LYS A 96 -10.34 -3.21 8.32
C LYS A 96 -11.44 -3.88 9.13
N CYS A 97 -12.64 -3.95 8.55
CA CYS A 97 -13.78 -4.56 9.20
C CYS A 97 -13.71 -6.09 9.25
N GLY A 98 -14.18 -6.66 10.36
CA GLY A 98 -14.30 -8.09 10.57
C GLY A 98 -15.55 -8.71 9.93
N PRO A 99 -15.78 -10.02 10.14
CA PRO A 99 -17.00 -10.67 9.70
C PRO A 99 -18.22 -10.10 10.44
N VAL A 100 -19.32 -9.91 9.71
CA VAL A 100 -20.64 -9.51 10.23
C VAL A 100 -21.54 -10.74 10.29
N CYS A 101 -22.51 -10.75 11.18
CA CYS A 101 -23.51 -11.82 11.25
C CYS A 101 -24.38 -11.86 9.97
N LEU A 102 -24.97 -13.03 9.70
CA LEU A 102 -25.75 -13.30 8.48
C LEU A 102 -27.20 -12.78 8.55
N ILE A 103 -27.50 -11.80 9.40
CA ILE A 103 -28.86 -11.24 9.50
C ILE A 103 -29.12 -10.30 8.32
N TYR A 104 -30.37 -10.27 7.87
CA TYR A 104 -30.82 -9.26 6.93
C TYR A 104 -31.41 -8.06 7.68
N CYS A 105 -30.84 -6.88 7.46
CA CYS A 105 -31.36 -5.61 7.94
C CYS A 105 -31.89 -4.80 6.76
N GLU A 106 -33.20 -4.53 6.73
CA GLU A 106 -33.85 -3.77 5.65
C GLU A 106 -33.24 -2.37 5.45
N ASN A 107 -32.86 -1.72 6.57
CA ASN A 107 -32.24 -0.38 6.59
C ASN A 107 -30.70 -0.42 6.74
N GLY A 108 -30.09 -1.61 6.65
CA GLY A 108 -28.66 -1.83 6.88
C GLY A 108 -28.27 -1.94 8.36
N ASN A 109 -26.99 -2.24 8.58
CA ASN A 109 -26.41 -2.39 9.92
C ASN A 109 -26.02 -1.03 10.53
N GLU A 110 -26.13 -0.91 11.85
CA GLU A 110 -25.45 0.12 12.61
C GLU A 110 -23.94 -0.03 12.47
N LEU A 111 -23.24 1.11 12.40
CA LEU A 111 -21.78 1.12 12.32
C LEU A 111 -21.19 1.35 13.72
N ASP A 112 -20.04 0.73 13.99
CA ASP A 112 -19.25 1.04 15.18
C ASP A 112 -18.50 2.37 15.03
N GLU A 113 -17.73 2.73 16.07
CA GLU A 113 -16.91 3.95 16.09
C GLU A 113 -15.86 4.02 14.97
N ASN A 114 -15.49 2.86 14.40
CA ASN A 114 -14.55 2.74 13.31
C ASN A 114 -15.28 2.66 11.95
N GLY A 115 -16.59 2.87 11.89
CA GLY A 115 -17.37 2.80 10.65
C GLY A 115 -17.60 1.37 10.14
N CYS A 116 -17.36 0.34 10.97
CA CYS A 116 -17.57 -1.04 10.58
C CYS A 116 -18.99 -1.52 10.90
N PRO A 117 -19.63 -2.28 9.99
CA PRO A 117 -20.96 -2.82 10.23
C PRO A 117 -20.99 -3.77 11.41
N THR A 118 -21.93 -3.54 12.32
CA THR A 118 -22.20 -4.39 13.48
C THR A 118 -23.31 -5.40 13.19
N CYS A 119 -23.67 -6.23 14.18
CA CYS A 119 -24.78 -7.16 14.10
C CYS A 119 -26.12 -6.54 14.57
N ILE A 120 -26.26 -5.22 14.47
CA ILE A 120 -27.45 -4.49 14.93
C ILE A 120 -28.08 -3.80 13.73
N CYS A 121 -29.39 -3.94 13.53
CA CYS A 121 -30.11 -3.27 12.46
C CYS A 121 -30.51 -1.86 12.86
N LYS A 122 -30.41 -0.90 11.93
CA LYS A 122 -30.92 0.45 12.11
C LYS A 122 -32.45 0.47 12.26
N THR A 123 -32.96 1.25 13.21
CA THR A 123 -34.39 1.31 13.56
C THR A 123 -35.29 2.21 12.69
N ASN A 124 -34.78 2.73 11.55
CA ASN A 124 -35.29 3.80 10.66
C ASN A 124 -34.51 5.11 10.80
#